data_AF-A0A5R8ND01-F1
#
_entry.id   AF-A0A5R8ND01-F1
#
_cell.length_a   1.000
_cell.length_b   1.000
_cell.length_c   1.000
_cell.angle_alpha   90.00
_cell.angle_beta   90.00
_cell.angle_gamma   90.00
#
_symmetry.space_group_name_H-M   'P 1'
#
loop_
_entity.id
_entity.type
_entity.pdbx_description
1 polymer ?
#
loop_
_entity_poly.entity_id
_entity_poly.type
_entity_poly.pdbx_seq_one_letter_code
_entity_poly.pdbx_strand_id
1 'polypeptide(L)'
;MSSVFAVLPAAGTDSPEQAFGQYRAILDRPESTAPLPVVGIVVAQLRRQATPLSVVQPPDGRGLVLRAESGDPLTGLCAALRLTATRDLAVFEVDARRLHNPRAAARVPVKAGPHAFPTVTEPLVDLLIPENRGLDDPALTLAHNRDVQLRIRQLPDGIVELTHHTGSGHFRLLTDDARLARRVTWSWARRDDWWQDAISWQPCDASADHAPVTDEAAALLAELEQLRAEVDDLEALDAAAALNQLDALTQSVLDIEIPTFDV
;
A
#
# COMPACT_ATOMS: atom_id res chain seq x y z
N MET A 1 -14.01 -5.35 0.57
CA MET A 1 -14.97 -4.91 -0.46
C MET A 1 -14.20 -4.66 -1.75
N SER A 2 -14.70 -5.09 -2.92
CA SER A 2 -14.02 -4.81 -4.20
C SER A 2 -14.16 -3.33 -4.56
N SER A 3 -13.08 -2.65 -4.93
CA SER A 3 -13.11 -1.24 -5.36
C SER A 3 -13.27 -1.14 -6.88
N VAL A 4 -14.04 -0.16 -7.37
CA VAL A 4 -14.22 0.08 -8.81
C VAL A 4 -13.51 1.37 -9.24
N PHE A 5 -12.77 1.30 -10.34
CA PHE A 5 -12.06 2.44 -10.93
C PHE A 5 -12.48 2.66 -12.38
N ALA A 6 -12.76 3.92 -12.75
CA ALA A 6 -12.88 4.32 -14.14
C ALA A 6 -11.55 4.95 -14.60
N VAL A 7 -10.97 4.40 -15.66
CA VAL A 7 -9.78 4.94 -16.34
C VAL A 7 -10.25 5.72 -17.56
N LEU A 8 -10.04 7.03 -17.52
CA LEU A 8 -10.64 7.99 -18.43
C LEU A 8 -9.55 8.81 -19.12
N PRO A 9 -9.74 9.29 -20.37
CA PRO A 9 -8.87 10.29 -20.97
C PRO A 9 -8.74 11.50 -20.04
N ALA A 10 -7.51 11.91 -19.69
CA ALA A 10 -7.32 13.08 -18.83
C ALA A 10 -7.75 14.38 -19.54
N ALA A 11 -7.67 14.41 -20.87
CA ALA A 11 -8.25 15.47 -21.67
C ALA A 11 -9.79 15.47 -21.53
N GLY A 12 -10.33 16.51 -20.89
CA GLY A 12 -11.78 16.65 -20.68
C GLY A 12 -12.32 16.00 -19.40
N THR A 13 -11.43 15.59 -18.49
CA THR A 13 -11.80 15.02 -17.18
C THR A 13 -11.14 15.83 -16.07
N ASP A 14 -11.68 17.02 -15.81
CA ASP A 14 -11.06 18.00 -14.90
C ASP A 14 -11.72 18.01 -13.52
N SER A 15 -12.86 17.32 -13.35
CA SER A 15 -13.61 17.26 -12.09
C SER A 15 -14.17 15.86 -11.81
N PRO A 16 -14.37 15.50 -10.52
CA PRO A 16 -15.06 14.27 -10.13
C PRO A 16 -16.45 14.11 -10.74
N GLU A 17 -17.19 15.20 -10.93
CA GLU A 17 -18.53 15.19 -11.52
C GLU A 17 -18.50 14.80 -13.00
N GLN A 18 -17.57 15.37 -13.76
CA GLN A 18 -17.35 15.00 -15.16
C GLN A 18 -16.90 13.55 -15.27
N ALA A 19 -15.96 13.11 -14.42
CA ALA A 19 -15.48 11.74 -14.39
C ALA A 19 -16.62 10.74 -14.10
N PHE A 20 -17.49 11.07 -13.14
CA PHE A 20 -18.66 10.27 -12.82
C PHE A 20 -19.66 10.21 -13.99
N GLY A 21 -19.90 11.33 -14.68
CA GLY A 21 -20.74 11.38 -15.87
C GLY A 21 -20.21 10.49 -17.01
N GLN A 22 -18.90 10.55 -17.27
CA GLN A 22 -18.25 9.68 -18.26
C GLN A 22 -18.31 8.20 -17.87
N TYR A 23 -18.06 7.88 -16.59
CA TYR A 23 -18.22 6.53 -16.05
C TYR A 23 -19.65 6.00 -16.29
N ARG A 24 -20.68 6.80 -15.99
CA ARG A 24 -22.08 6.42 -16.27
C ARG A 24 -22.33 6.21 -17.76
N ALA A 25 -21.84 7.11 -18.62
CA ALA A 25 -21.99 6.95 -20.07
C ALA A 25 -21.37 5.63 -20.57
N ILE A 26 -20.21 5.25 -20.04
CA ILE A 26 -19.54 3.96 -20.34
C ILE A 26 -20.45 2.78 -19.96
N LEU A 27 -21.14 2.84 -18.81
CA LEU A 27 -22.08 1.80 -18.38
C LEU A 27 -23.38 1.75 -19.20
N ASP A 28 -23.90 2.91 -19.62
CA ASP A 28 -25.20 3.02 -20.29
C ASP A 28 -25.18 2.52 -21.76
N ARG A 29 -24.00 2.19 -22.31
CA ARG A 29 -23.76 1.56 -23.65
C ARG A 29 -24.63 2.02 -24.85
N PRO A 30 -24.80 3.32 -25.15
CA PRO A 30 -25.60 3.70 -26.32
C PRO A 30 -24.89 3.39 -27.64
N GLU A 31 -23.55 3.49 -27.72
CA GLU A 31 -22.74 3.18 -28.90
C GLU A 31 -21.27 2.89 -28.47
N SER A 32 -20.75 1.70 -28.76
CA SER A 32 -19.36 1.32 -28.47
C SER A 32 -18.45 1.81 -29.58
N THR A 33 -17.64 2.82 -29.32
CA THR A 33 -16.57 3.25 -30.21
C THR A 33 -15.31 2.40 -30.00
N ALA A 34 -14.41 2.37 -30.98
CA ALA A 34 -13.12 1.70 -30.80
C ALA A 34 -12.33 2.35 -29.65
N PRO A 35 -11.64 1.57 -28.80
CA PRO A 35 -10.86 2.12 -27.70
C PRO A 35 -9.72 2.97 -28.22
N LEU A 36 -9.43 4.06 -27.49
CA LEU A 36 -8.24 4.87 -27.77
C LEU A 36 -6.97 3.99 -27.65
N PRO A 37 -5.92 4.24 -28.46
CA PRO A 37 -4.69 3.45 -28.41
C PRO A 37 -4.09 3.31 -27.01
N VAL A 38 -4.09 4.41 -26.23
CA VAL A 38 -3.59 4.43 -24.85
C VAL A 38 -4.39 3.53 -23.90
N VAL A 39 -5.72 3.43 -24.10
CA VAL A 39 -6.59 2.51 -23.35
C VAL A 39 -6.32 1.06 -23.76
N GLY A 40 -6.13 0.82 -25.07
CA GLY A 40 -5.73 -0.48 -25.59
C GLY A 40 -4.41 -1.00 -25.00
N ILE A 41 -3.43 -0.11 -24.79
CA ILE A 41 -2.16 -0.44 -24.12
C ILE A 41 -2.39 -0.90 -22.68
N VAL A 42 -3.22 -0.18 -21.90
CA VAL A 42 -3.52 -0.56 -20.51
C VAL A 42 -4.13 -1.96 -20.45
N VAL A 43 -5.08 -2.26 -21.34
CA VAL A 43 -5.72 -3.58 -21.43
C VAL A 43 -4.72 -4.66 -21.81
N ALA A 44 -3.81 -4.38 -22.75
CA ALA A 44 -2.76 -5.32 -23.13
C ALA A 44 -1.77 -5.58 -21.97
N GLN A 45 -1.47 -4.57 -21.14
CA GLN A 45 -0.63 -4.73 -19.96
C GLN A 45 -1.30 -5.56 -18.86
N LEU A 46 -2.58 -5.29 -18.58
CA LEU A 46 -3.38 -6.09 -17.64
C LEU A 46 -3.41 -7.58 -18.01
N ARG A 47 -3.39 -7.92 -19.30
CA ARG A 47 -3.34 -9.32 -19.77
C ARG A 47 -1.96 -9.97 -19.64
N ARG A 48 -0.89 -9.16 -19.57
CA ARG A 48 0.51 -9.64 -19.55
C ARG A 48 1.10 -9.70 -18.16
N GLN A 49 0.58 -8.91 -17.23
CA GLN A 49 1.10 -8.78 -15.87
C GLN A 49 0.05 -9.28 -14.88
N ALA A 50 0.50 -10.06 -13.89
CA ALA A 50 -0.34 -10.35 -12.74
C ALA A 50 -0.60 -9.01 -12.02
N THR A 51 -1.85 -8.57 -12.02
CA THR A 51 -2.29 -7.36 -11.32
C THR A 51 -3.56 -7.68 -10.55
N PRO A 52 -3.85 -6.98 -9.44
CA PRO A 52 -5.08 -7.17 -8.68
C PRO A 52 -6.31 -6.54 -9.37
N LEU A 53 -6.22 -6.24 -10.66
CA LEU A 53 -7.21 -5.48 -11.43
C LEU A 53 -7.76 -6.33 -12.57
N SER A 54 -9.08 -6.38 -12.69
CA SER A 54 -9.77 -7.01 -13.80
C SER A 54 -10.65 -6.01 -14.54
N VAL A 55 -10.79 -6.23 -15.85
CA VAL A 55 -11.62 -5.40 -16.73
C VAL A 55 -13.08 -5.78 -16.53
N VAL A 56 -13.92 -4.83 -16.13
CA VAL A 56 -15.35 -5.08 -15.85
C VAL A 56 -16.16 -5.23 -17.13
N GLN A 57 -15.81 -4.48 -18.17
CA GLN A 57 -16.47 -4.53 -19.46
C GLN A 57 -15.53 -4.12 -20.59
N PRO A 58 -15.86 -4.44 -21.86
CA PRO A 58 -15.02 -4.05 -22.99
C PRO A 58 -14.72 -2.54 -22.99
N PRO A 59 -13.46 -2.15 -23.21
CA PRO A 59 -13.09 -0.73 -23.31
C PRO A 59 -13.66 -0.12 -24.59
N ASP A 60 -13.91 1.19 -24.54
CA ASP A 60 -14.31 1.97 -25.72
C ASP A 60 -13.55 3.31 -25.77
N GLY A 61 -13.90 4.18 -26.72
CA GLY A 61 -13.23 5.48 -26.89
C GLY A 61 -13.37 6.43 -25.69
N ARG A 62 -14.29 6.15 -24.76
CA ARG A 62 -14.54 6.96 -23.56
C ARG A 62 -13.69 6.49 -22.39
N GLY A 63 -13.21 5.24 -22.39
CA GLY A 63 -12.30 4.74 -21.37
C GLY A 63 -12.45 3.25 -21.07
N LEU A 64 -12.08 2.90 -19.84
CA LEU A 64 -12.04 1.53 -19.33
C LEU A 64 -12.52 1.50 -17.89
N VAL A 65 -13.29 0.48 -17.51
CA VAL A 65 -13.70 0.26 -16.12
C VAL A 65 -12.97 -0.96 -15.57
N LEU A 66 -12.34 -0.77 -14.42
CA LEU A 66 -11.56 -1.76 -13.70
C LEU A 66 -12.20 -2.07 -12.36
N ARG A 67 -12.02 -3.31 -11.90
CA ARG A 67 -12.37 -3.75 -10.56
C ARG A 67 -11.10 -4.27 -9.88
N ALA A 68 -10.89 -3.84 -8.64
CA ALA A 68 -9.88 -4.46 -7.78
C ALA A 68 -10.45 -5.67 -7.06
N GLU A 69 -9.68 -6.76 -7.09
CA GLU A 69 -9.99 -8.02 -6.42
C GLU A 69 -9.33 -8.12 -5.03
N SER A 70 -8.51 -7.13 -4.66
CA SER A 70 -7.88 -7.02 -3.34
C SER A 70 -8.87 -6.60 -2.25
N GLY A 71 -8.68 -7.13 -1.04
CA GLY A 71 -9.36 -6.64 0.17
C GLY A 71 -8.84 -5.28 0.65
N ASP A 72 -7.62 -4.92 0.25
CA ASP A 72 -7.00 -3.63 0.54
C ASP A 72 -7.24 -2.62 -0.62
N PRO A 73 -7.93 -1.48 -0.35
CA PRO A 73 -8.24 -0.48 -1.37
C PRO A 73 -6.99 0.21 -1.94
N LEU A 74 -5.91 0.38 -1.16
CA LEU A 74 -4.70 1.06 -1.62
C LEU A 74 -3.94 0.23 -2.66
N THR A 75 -3.94 -1.10 -2.52
CA THR A 75 -3.39 -2.02 -3.53
C THR A 75 -4.03 -1.81 -4.90
N GLY A 76 -5.36 -1.74 -4.97
CA GLY A 76 -6.09 -1.52 -6.21
C GLY A 76 -5.78 -0.15 -6.84
N LEU A 77 -5.85 0.90 -6.02
CA LEU A 77 -5.56 2.27 -6.45
C LEU A 77 -4.11 2.43 -6.93
N CYS A 78 -3.15 1.89 -6.18
CA CYS A 78 -1.73 1.90 -6.52
C CYS A 78 -1.47 1.21 -7.87
N ALA A 79 -2.07 0.04 -8.09
CA ALA A 79 -1.98 -0.67 -9.37
C ALA A 79 -2.59 0.16 -10.52
N ALA A 80 -3.75 0.78 -10.31
CA ALA A 80 -4.41 1.60 -11.32
C ALA A 80 -3.57 2.83 -11.70
N LEU A 81 -3.06 3.56 -10.70
CA LEU A 81 -2.21 4.73 -10.92
C LEU A 81 -0.88 4.38 -11.59
N ARG A 82 -0.26 3.24 -11.25
CA ARG A 82 0.96 2.77 -11.94
C ARG A 82 0.72 2.45 -13.41
N LEU A 83 -0.41 1.84 -13.74
CA LEU A 83 -0.77 1.55 -15.13
C LEU A 83 -1.02 2.83 -15.94
N THR A 84 -1.51 3.90 -15.33
CA THR A 84 -1.89 5.12 -16.04
C THR A 84 -0.88 6.26 -15.98
N ALA A 85 0.11 6.21 -15.07
CA ALA A 85 1.02 7.31 -14.74
C ALA A 85 1.68 8.02 -15.94
N THR A 86 1.96 7.29 -17.02
CA THR A 86 2.66 7.81 -18.21
C THR A 86 1.77 7.90 -19.45
N ARG A 87 0.44 7.74 -19.30
CA ARG A 87 -0.49 7.53 -20.43
C ARG A 87 -1.54 8.62 -20.61
N ASP A 88 -1.43 9.72 -19.87
CA ASP A 88 -2.41 10.83 -19.87
C ASP A 88 -3.85 10.33 -19.63
N LEU A 89 -3.96 9.36 -18.72
CA LEU A 89 -5.23 8.76 -18.31
C LEU A 89 -5.48 9.10 -16.84
N ALA A 90 -6.64 9.69 -16.56
CA ALA A 90 -7.12 9.93 -15.21
C ALA A 90 -7.71 8.65 -14.61
N VAL A 91 -7.56 8.48 -13.31
CA VAL A 91 -8.16 7.38 -12.54
C VAL A 91 -9.21 7.96 -11.61
N PHE A 92 -10.45 7.54 -11.79
CA PHE A 92 -11.57 7.92 -10.95
C PHE A 92 -11.99 6.74 -10.07
N GLU A 93 -11.87 6.90 -8.76
CA GLU A 93 -12.38 5.96 -7.76
C GLU A 93 -13.89 6.14 -7.63
N VAL A 94 -14.66 5.16 -8.09
CA VAL A 94 -16.12 5.30 -8.23
C VAL A 94 -16.79 5.43 -6.86
N ASP A 95 -16.48 4.52 -5.95
CA ASP A 95 -17.13 4.44 -4.64
C ASP A 95 -16.79 5.66 -3.77
N ALA A 96 -15.54 6.13 -3.86
CA ALA A 96 -15.05 7.27 -3.10
C ALA A 96 -15.28 8.63 -3.77
N ARG A 97 -15.72 8.63 -5.05
CA ARG A 97 -15.86 9.83 -5.89
C ARG A 97 -14.60 10.70 -5.94
N ARG A 98 -13.42 10.07 -5.92
CA ARG A 98 -12.13 10.76 -6.00
C ARG A 98 -11.54 10.66 -7.39
N LEU A 99 -11.02 11.78 -7.91
CA LEU A 99 -10.38 11.86 -9.21
C LEU A 99 -8.87 12.08 -9.04
N HIS A 100 -8.08 11.20 -9.63
CA HIS A 100 -6.64 11.34 -9.76
C HIS A 100 -6.30 11.68 -11.21
N ASN A 101 -6.20 12.97 -11.51
CA ASN A 101 -5.83 13.46 -12.83
C ASN A 101 -4.29 13.65 -12.91
N PRO A 102 -3.59 12.94 -13.82
CA PRO A 102 -2.13 13.04 -13.95
C PRO A 102 -1.65 14.43 -14.38
N ARG A 103 -2.51 15.26 -14.99
CA ARG A 103 -2.16 16.62 -15.42
C ARG A 103 -2.08 17.61 -14.26
N ALA A 104 -2.80 17.34 -13.17
CA ALA A 104 -2.74 18.10 -11.93
C ALA A 104 -1.78 17.48 -10.90
N ALA A 105 -1.15 16.34 -11.22
CA ALA A 105 -0.33 15.59 -10.29
C ALA A 105 1.10 16.15 -10.19
N ALA A 106 1.66 16.14 -8.98
CA ALA A 106 3.09 16.29 -8.78
C ALA A 106 3.81 14.97 -9.07
N ARG A 107 4.86 15.02 -9.89
CA ARG A 107 5.67 13.85 -10.29
C ARG A 107 6.70 13.48 -9.23
N VAL A 108 6.21 13.13 -8.05
CA VAL A 108 7.02 12.71 -6.92
C VAL A 108 6.53 11.34 -6.47
N PRO A 109 7.42 10.34 -6.34
CA PRO A 109 7.04 9.05 -5.80
C PRO A 109 6.67 9.18 -4.33
N VAL A 110 5.60 8.49 -3.93
CA VAL A 110 5.12 8.44 -2.55
C VAL A 110 5.08 6.98 -2.11
N LYS A 111 5.68 6.67 -0.97
CA LYS A 111 5.59 5.37 -0.32
C LYS A 111 4.69 5.48 0.91
N ALA A 112 3.75 4.55 1.04
CA ALA A 112 2.85 4.39 2.17
C ALA A 112 2.83 2.89 2.52
N GLY A 113 3.67 2.47 3.47
CA GLY A 113 3.86 1.06 3.79
C GLY A 113 4.32 0.25 2.57
N PRO A 114 3.61 -0.83 2.18
CA PRO A 114 3.95 -1.62 0.99
C PRO A 114 3.55 -0.94 -0.34
N HIS A 115 2.76 0.14 -0.30
CA HIS A 115 2.29 0.82 -1.50
C HIS A 115 3.28 1.90 -1.94
N ALA A 116 3.56 1.96 -3.24
CA ALA A 116 4.36 3.04 -3.82
C ALA A 116 3.66 3.64 -5.04
N PHE A 117 3.23 4.89 -4.91
CA PHE A 117 2.52 5.65 -5.91
C PHE A 117 3.53 6.42 -6.78
N PRO A 118 3.39 6.41 -8.12
CA PRO A 118 4.35 7.04 -9.03
C PRO A 118 4.25 8.57 -9.07
N THR A 119 3.09 9.10 -8.69
CA THR A 119 2.77 10.53 -8.66
C THR A 119 1.83 10.79 -7.49
N VAL A 120 1.78 12.03 -7.03
CA VAL A 120 0.86 12.46 -5.97
C VAL A 120 -0.11 13.51 -6.49
N THR A 121 -1.36 13.41 -6.04
CA THR A 121 -2.43 14.36 -6.30
C THR A 121 -2.99 14.80 -4.96
N GLU A 122 -3.62 15.98 -4.90
CA GLU A 122 -4.24 16.47 -3.66
C GLU A 122 -5.24 15.45 -3.05
N PRO A 123 -6.15 14.81 -3.82
CA PRO A 123 -7.02 13.76 -3.28
C PRO A 123 -6.27 12.53 -2.75
N LEU A 124 -5.08 12.23 -3.28
CA LEU A 124 -4.24 11.15 -2.76
C LEU A 124 -3.59 11.56 -1.44
N VAL A 125 -3.18 12.83 -1.27
CA VAL A 125 -2.68 13.32 0.02
C VAL A 125 -3.76 13.25 1.09
N ASP A 126 -4.98 13.67 0.76
CA ASP A 126 -6.14 13.61 1.67
C ASP A 126 -6.45 12.17 2.10
N LEU A 127 -6.32 11.21 1.18
CA LEU A 127 -6.51 9.79 1.46
C LEU A 127 -5.40 9.24 2.36
N LEU A 128 -4.14 9.59 2.10
CA LEU A 128 -2.99 9.05 2.81
C LEU A 128 -2.79 9.69 4.20
N ILE A 129 -3.28 10.90 4.39
CA ILE A 129 -3.25 11.64 5.67
C ILE A 129 -4.70 11.88 6.11
N PRO A 130 -5.45 10.86 6.58
CA PRO A 130 -6.83 11.04 7.03
C PRO A 130 -6.91 11.94 8.28
N GLU A 131 -8.12 12.45 8.61
CA GLU A 131 -8.28 13.32 9.79
C GLU A 131 -8.01 12.53 11.09
N ASN A 132 -8.43 11.27 11.12
CA ASN A 132 -8.20 10.34 12.23
C ASN A 132 -7.23 9.24 11.79
N ARG A 133 -5.95 9.59 11.69
CA ARG A 133 -4.89 8.62 11.39
C ARG A 133 -4.54 7.81 12.63
N GLY A 134 -4.50 6.48 12.50
CA GLY A 134 -4.15 5.55 13.57
C GLY A 134 -2.63 5.43 13.74
N LEU A 135 -2.22 4.91 14.90
CA LEU A 135 -0.80 4.60 15.16
C LEU A 135 -0.26 3.49 14.25
N ASP A 136 -1.13 2.57 13.85
CA ASP A 136 -0.78 1.46 12.95
C ASP A 136 -0.71 1.90 11.48
N ASP A 137 -1.11 3.13 11.16
CA ASP A 137 -1.03 3.63 9.79
C ASP A 137 0.44 3.79 9.37
N PRO A 138 0.83 3.23 8.21
CA PRO A 138 2.23 3.20 7.83
C PRO A 138 2.75 4.61 7.57
N ALA A 139 4.00 4.87 7.94
CA ALA A 139 4.65 6.14 7.64
C ALA A 139 4.61 6.44 6.13
N LEU A 140 4.39 7.72 5.80
CA LEU A 140 4.42 8.21 4.43
C LEU A 140 5.78 8.80 4.15
N THR A 141 6.28 8.53 2.96
CA THR A 141 7.56 9.05 2.50
C THR A 141 7.43 9.58 1.08
N LEU A 142 7.79 10.83 0.87
CA LEU A 142 7.88 11.46 -0.43
C LEU A 142 9.34 11.86 -0.68
N ALA A 143 9.86 11.63 -1.89
CA ALA A 143 11.26 11.93 -2.20
C ALA A 143 11.38 12.54 -3.60
N HIS A 144 11.89 13.78 -3.68
CA HIS A 144 12.29 14.38 -4.96
C HIS A 144 13.58 13.74 -5.48
N ASN A 145 14.50 13.42 -4.56
CA ASN A 145 15.74 12.71 -4.79
C ASN A 145 16.25 12.13 -3.45
N ARG A 146 17.49 11.63 -3.40
CA ARG A 146 18.08 11.05 -2.18
C ARG A 146 18.31 12.06 -1.05
N ASP A 147 18.50 13.34 -1.41
CA ASP A 147 18.90 14.40 -0.47
C ASP A 147 17.73 15.33 -0.11
N VAL A 148 16.55 15.10 -0.70
CA VAL A 148 15.34 15.93 -0.53
C VAL A 148 14.13 15.02 -0.34
N GLN A 149 13.73 14.87 0.92
CA GLN A 149 12.69 13.94 1.36
C GLN A 149 11.75 14.60 2.37
N LEU A 150 10.49 14.19 2.36
CA LEU A 150 9.50 14.48 3.39
C LEU A 150 8.95 13.17 3.93
N ARG A 151 8.92 13.03 5.25
CA ARG A 151 8.38 11.88 5.97
C ARG A 151 7.24 12.35 6.87
N ILE A 152 6.15 11.58 6.90
CA ILE A 152 4.98 11.86 7.75
C ILE A 152 4.60 10.60 8.53
N ARG A 153 4.59 10.67 9.86
CA ARG A 153 4.13 9.57 10.71
C ARG A 153 3.16 10.04 11.78
N GLN A 154 2.33 9.12 12.26
CA GLN A 154 1.47 9.33 13.40
C GLN A 154 2.23 9.06 14.69
N LEU A 155 2.07 9.93 15.68
CA LEU A 155 2.51 9.75 17.05
C LEU A 155 1.29 9.49 17.96
N PRO A 156 1.53 9.08 19.22
CA PRO A 156 0.48 9.03 20.23
C PRO A 156 -0.27 10.37 20.36
N ASP A 157 -1.46 10.31 20.95
CA ASP A 157 -2.31 11.48 21.22
C ASP A 157 -2.81 12.23 19.98
N GLY A 158 -2.79 11.60 18.81
CA GLY A 158 -3.28 12.22 17.58
C GLY A 158 -2.29 13.20 16.94
N ILE A 159 -1.05 13.30 17.45
CA ILE A 159 -0.03 14.18 16.89
C ILE A 159 0.56 13.60 15.60
N VAL A 160 0.59 14.40 14.53
CA VAL A 160 1.29 14.11 13.28
C VAL A 160 2.69 14.72 13.34
N GLU A 161 3.70 13.92 13.05
CA GLU A 161 5.07 14.37 12.85
C GLU A 161 5.37 14.46 11.36
N LEU A 162 5.87 15.62 10.92
CA LEU A 162 6.43 15.83 9.60
C LEU A 162 7.92 16.12 9.74
N THR A 163 8.76 15.31 9.11
CA THR A 163 10.20 15.57 9.01
C THR A 163 10.55 15.84 7.57
N HIS A 164 11.25 16.94 7.30
CA HIS A 164 11.84 17.16 5.98
C HIS A 164 13.36 17.21 6.07
N HIS A 165 13.98 16.68 5.02
CA HIS A 165 15.41 16.62 4.84
C HIS A 165 15.78 17.43 3.60
N THR A 166 16.79 18.30 3.72
CA THR A 166 17.37 19.03 2.58
C THR A 166 18.87 19.17 2.79
N GLY A 167 19.65 18.41 2.02
CA GLY A 167 21.11 18.42 2.09
C GLY A 167 21.65 17.75 3.34
N SER A 168 22.06 18.53 4.35
CA SER A 168 22.44 18.02 5.68
C SER A 168 21.47 18.45 6.79
N GLY A 169 20.56 19.36 6.48
CA GLY A 169 19.58 19.89 7.43
C GLY A 169 18.41 18.94 7.59
N HIS A 170 18.07 18.66 8.84
CA HIS A 170 16.88 17.91 9.22
C HIS A 170 16.00 18.80 10.10
N PHE A 171 14.72 18.82 9.76
CA PHE A 171 13.77 19.71 10.39
C PHE A 171 12.46 18.98 10.62
N ARG A 172 11.85 19.25 11.77
CA ARG A 172 10.61 18.63 12.21
C ARG A 172 9.53 19.66 12.50
N LEU A 173 8.29 19.26 12.19
CA LEU A 173 7.06 19.87 12.67
C LEU A 173 6.24 18.80 13.42
N LEU A 174 5.75 19.15 14.60
CA LEU A 174 4.75 18.38 15.34
C LEU A 174 3.44 19.17 15.31
N THR A 175 2.36 18.53 14.90
CA THR A 175 1.04 19.18 14.76
C THR A 175 -0.09 18.20 15.00
N ASP A 176 -1.15 18.63 15.67
CA ASP A 176 -2.44 17.92 15.75
C ASP A 176 -3.35 18.25 14.55
N ASP A 177 -3.04 19.33 13.82
CA ASP A 177 -3.79 19.72 12.61
C ASP A 177 -3.39 18.87 11.38
N ALA A 178 -4.19 17.83 11.10
CA ALA A 178 -4.06 17.02 9.88
C ALA A 178 -4.23 17.83 8.58
N ARG A 179 -5.01 18.93 8.59
CA ARG A 179 -5.18 19.79 7.42
C ARG A 179 -3.93 20.61 7.14
N LEU A 180 -3.22 21.04 8.18
CA LEU A 180 -1.89 21.62 8.02
C LEU A 180 -0.93 20.59 7.41
N ALA A 181 -0.89 19.37 7.94
CA ALA A 181 -0.03 18.30 7.41
C ALA A 181 -0.27 18.01 5.92
N ARG A 182 -1.54 17.96 5.49
CA ARG A 182 -1.93 17.81 4.07
C ARG A 182 -1.45 18.98 3.22
N ARG A 183 -1.72 20.21 3.63
CA ARG A 183 -1.29 21.42 2.89
C ARG A 183 0.21 21.46 2.72
N VAL A 184 0.97 21.19 3.78
CA VAL A 184 2.43 21.12 3.72
C VAL A 184 2.90 20.03 2.78
N THR A 185 2.35 18.82 2.90
CA THR A 185 2.72 17.68 2.03
C THR A 185 2.46 17.98 0.56
N TRP A 186 1.30 18.58 0.25
CA TRP A 186 0.93 18.91 -1.13
C TRP A 186 1.84 20.00 -1.72
N SER A 187 2.07 21.07 -0.97
CA SER A 187 2.94 22.17 -1.40
C SER A 187 4.40 21.75 -1.52
N TRP A 188 4.90 20.92 -0.61
CA TRP A 188 6.22 20.30 -0.71
C TRP A 188 6.35 19.46 -1.98
N ALA A 189 5.34 18.64 -2.30
CA ALA A 189 5.34 17.82 -3.51
C ALA A 189 5.38 18.69 -4.78
N ARG A 190 4.72 19.84 -4.77
CA ARG A 190 4.69 20.82 -5.86
C ARG A 190 5.91 21.75 -5.93
N ARG A 191 6.78 21.72 -4.92
CA ARG A 191 7.90 22.66 -4.73
C ARG A 191 7.44 24.12 -4.58
N ASP A 192 6.26 24.33 -4.00
CA ASP A 192 5.88 25.65 -3.52
C ASP A 192 6.70 25.93 -2.24
N ASP A 193 7.04 27.19 -1.95
CA ASP A 193 7.99 27.57 -0.90
C ASP A 193 7.35 28.03 0.42
N TRP A 194 6.06 28.43 0.40
CA TRP A 194 5.39 29.01 1.56
C TRP A 194 5.49 28.16 2.85
N TRP A 195 5.50 26.83 2.73
CA TRP A 195 5.56 25.93 3.88
C TRP A 195 6.91 26.00 4.61
N GLN A 196 7.97 26.41 3.92
CA GLN A 196 9.29 26.57 4.50
C GLN A 196 9.36 27.83 5.36
N ASP A 197 8.76 28.93 4.89
CA ASP A 197 8.82 30.24 5.55
C ASP A 197 7.71 30.45 6.58
N ALA A 198 6.51 29.90 6.35
CA ALA A 198 5.35 30.13 7.20
C ALA A 198 5.33 29.25 8.46
N ILE A 199 6.19 28.22 8.52
CA ILE A 199 6.18 27.22 9.58
C ILE A 199 7.44 27.38 10.42
N SER A 200 7.26 27.39 11.73
CA SER A 200 8.36 27.37 12.69
C SER A 200 8.94 25.97 12.82
N TRP A 201 9.77 25.58 11.84
CA TRP A 201 10.46 24.30 11.83
C TRP A 201 11.46 24.16 12.97
N GLN A 202 11.47 23.01 13.64
CA GLN A 202 12.45 22.70 14.68
C GLN A 202 13.61 21.89 14.08
N PRO A 203 14.87 22.32 14.22
CA PRO A 203 16.02 21.48 13.87
C PRO A 203 15.97 20.16 14.65
N CYS A 204 16.30 19.05 13.99
CA CYS A 204 16.39 17.74 14.63
C CYS A 204 17.61 16.95 14.12
N ASP A 205 18.03 15.91 14.85
CA ASP A 205 19.13 15.06 14.43
C ASP A 205 18.69 14.03 13.39
N ALA A 206 19.58 13.72 12.44
CA ALA A 206 19.37 12.68 11.42
C ALA A 206 19.10 11.29 12.02
N SER A 207 19.56 11.06 13.25
CA SER A 207 19.64 9.74 13.89
C SER A 207 18.34 9.26 14.53
N ALA A 208 17.32 10.11 14.71
CA ALA A 208 16.04 9.67 15.26
C ALA A 208 15.13 9.00 14.22
N ASP A 209 15.51 9.03 12.93
CA ASP A 209 14.57 8.88 11.82
C ASP A 209 14.93 7.78 10.80
N HIS A 210 15.93 6.95 11.11
CA HIS A 210 16.43 5.87 10.24
C HIS A 210 16.22 4.45 10.78
N ALA A 211 15.72 4.28 12.01
CA ALA A 211 15.26 2.98 12.46
C ALA A 211 13.83 2.78 11.95
N PRO A 212 13.58 1.86 11.01
CA PRO A 212 12.22 1.37 10.83
C PRO A 212 11.81 0.69 12.13
N VAL A 213 11.03 1.39 12.96
CA VAL A 213 10.40 0.80 14.16
C VAL A 213 9.53 -0.42 13.81
N THR A 214 9.27 -0.65 12.52
CA THR A 214 8.57 -1.82 11.99
C THR A 214 9.46 -2.96 11.47
N ASP A 215 10.77 -2.77 11.25
CA ASP A 215 11.61 -3.86 10.71
C ASP A 215 12.32 -4.63 11.82
N GLU A 216 12.75 -3.98 12.90
CA GLU A 216 13.36 -4.70 14.04
C GLU A 216 12.31 -5.48 14.84
N ALA A 217 11.12 -4.92 15.07
CA ALA A 217 10.06 -5.63 15.77
C ALA A 217 9.47 -6.77 14.91
N ALA A 218 9.33 -6.58 13.60
CA ALA A 218 8.89 -7.63 12.69
C ALA A 218 9.98 -8.70 12.46
N ALA A 219 11.25 -8.31 12.40
CA ALA A 219 12.38 -9.24 12.35
C ALA A 219 12.49 -10.05 13.65
N LEU A 220 12.35 -9.41 14.81
CA LEU A 220 12.33 -10.12 16.11
C LEU A 220 11.14 -11.06 16.22
N LEU A 221 9.95 -10.67 15.72
CA LEU A 221 8.80 -11.57 15.68
C LEU A 221 9.02 -12.74 14.71
N ALA A 222 9.63 -12.51 13.55
CA ALA A 222 9.97 -13.56 12.59
C ALA A 222 11.04 -14.51 13.15
N GLU A 223 12.05 -14.00 13.85
CA GLU A 223 13.06 -14.80 14.55
C GLU A 223 12.44 -15.62 15.69
N LEU A 224 11.50 -15.04 16.45
CA LEU A 224 10.77 -15.76 17.50
C LEU A 224 9.83 -16.84 16.94
N GLU A 225 9.19 -16.59 15.80
CA GLU A 225 8.37 -17.59 15.10
C GLU A 225 9.23 -18.73 14.54
N GLN A 226 10.42 -18.41 14.02
CA GLN A 226 11.39 -19.41 13.56
C GLN A 226 11.92 -20.25 14.73
N LEU A 227 12.31 -19.62 15.84
CA LEU A 227 12.73 -20.33 17.06
C LEU A 227 11.61 -21.20 17.62
N ARG A 228 10.35 -20.75 17.57
CA ARG A 228 9.20 -21.58 17.99
C ARG A 228 9.03 -22.81 17.08
N ALA A 229 9.16 -22.64 15.77
CA ALA A 229 9.10 -23.76 14.83
C ALA A 229 10.24 -24.77 15.04
N GLU A 230 11.46 -24.29 15.30
CA GLU A 230 12.61 -25.17 15.61
C GLU A 230 12.42 -25.94 16.92
N VAL A 231 11.80 -25.33 17.94
CA VAL A 231 11.45 -26.00 19.20
C VAL A 231 10.33 -27.02 18.99
N ASP A 232 9.29 -26.70 18.22
CA ASP A 232 8.20 -27.62 17.90
C ASP A 232 8.72 -28.85 17.13
N ASP A 233 9.68 -28.68 16.21
CA ASP A 233 10.33 -29.78 15.49
C ASP A 233 11.20 -30.66 16.41
N LEU A 234 11.88 -30.06 17.39
CA LEU A 234 12.65 -30.80 18.42
C LEU A 234 11.73 -31.60 19.35
N GLU A 235 10.61 -31.02 19.79
CA GLU A 235 9.60 -31.73 20.59
C GLU A 235 8.94 -32.86 19.80
N ALA A 236 8.70 -32.67 18.50
CA ALA A 236 8.17 -33.72 17.63
C ALA A 236 9.16 -34.89 17.43
N LEU A 237 10.47 -34.60 17.33
CA LEU A 237 11.52 -35.62 17.27
C LEU A 237 11.65 -36.40 18.58
N ASP A 238 11.54 -35.72 19.73
CA ASP A 238 11.60 -36.37 21.05
C ASP A 238 10.35 -37.23 21.30
N ALA A 239 9.17 -36.75 20.91
CA ALA A 239 7.94 -37.52 20.96
C ALA A 239 7.98 -38.77 20.06
N ALA A 240 8.55 -38.66 18.85
CA ALA A 240 8.73 -39.80 17.95
C ALA A 240 9.74 -40.82 18.49
N ALA A 241 10.82 -40.36 19.13
CA ALA A 241 11.79 -41.23 19.80
C ALA A 241 11.18 -41.96 21.01
N ALA A 242 10.38 -41.28 21.81
CA ALA A 242 9.66 -41.86 22.95
C ALA A 242 8.62 -42.90 22.49
N LEU A 243 7.89 -42.65 21.40
CA LEU A 243 6.96 -43.60 20.79
C LEU A 243 7.67 -44.87 20.29
N ASN A 244 8.82 -44.73 19.63
CA ASN A 244 9.63 -45.88 19.20
C ASN A 244 10.15 -46.71 20.39
N GLN A 245 10.54 -46.06 21.50
CA GLN A 245 10.93 -46.78 22.71
C GLN A 245 9.76 -47.51 23.36
N LEU A 246 8.57 -46.90 23.37
CA LEU A 246 7.36 -47.54 23.89
C LEU A 246 6.95 -48.75 23.04
N ASP A 247 7.08 -48.66 21.71
CA ASP A 247 6.79 -49.76 20.79
C ASP A 247 7.79 -50.91 20.99
N ALA A 248 9.07 -50.61 21.12
CA ALA A 248 10.11 -51.60 21.44
C ALA A 248 9.87 -52.29 22.80
N LEU A 249 9.45 -51.54 23.83
CA LEU A 249 9.09 -52.08 25.14
C LEU A 249 7.83 -52.95 25.07
N THR A 250 6.82 -52.52 24.29
CA THR A 250 5.58 -53.28 24.10
C THR A 250 5.87 -54.60 23.39
N GLN A 251 6.70 -54.58 22.35
CA GLN A 251 7.13 -55.79 21.65
C GLN A 251 7.93 -56.72 22.59
N SER A 252 8.83 -56.16 23.40
CA SER A 252 9.59 -56.94 24.40
C SER A 252 8.71 -57.58 25.46
N VAL A 253 7.56 -57.01 25.81
CA VAL A 253 6.59 -57.61 26.75
C VAL A 253 5.77 -58.72 26.08
N LEU A 254 5.44 -58.56 24.79
CA LEU A 254 4.71 -59.56 24.01
C LEU A 254 5.59 -60.78 23.66
N ASP A 255 6.90 -60.61 23.58
CA ASP A 255 7.88 -61.69 23.35
C ASP A 255 8.29 -62.43 24.65
N ILE A 256 7.69 -62.11 25.80
CA ILE A 256 7.87 -62.90 27.03
C ILE A 256 7.08 -64.20 26.88
N GLU A 257 7.81 -65.31 26.65
CA GLU A 257 7.23 -66.66 26.69
C GLU A 257 6.55 -66.91 28.04
N ILE A 258 5.24 -67.11 28.03
CA ILE A 258 4.49 -67.57 29.20
C ILE A 258 4.82 -69.06 29.37
N PRO A 259 5.49 -69.49 30.47
CA PRO A 259 5.78 -70.90 30.66
C PRO A 259 4.48 -71.69 30.79
N THR A 260 4.29 -72.67 29.92
CA THR A 260 3.23 -73.67 30.03
C THR A 260 3.48 -74.51 31.28
N PHE A 261 2.59 -74.39 32.28
CA PHE A 261 2.57 -75.28 33.43
C PHE A 261 1.93 -76.61 33.04
N ASP A 262 2.74 -77.65 32.88
CA ASP A 262 2.26 -79.03 32.79
C ASP A 262 1.80 -79.51 34.19
N VAL A 263 0.61 -80.12 34.23
CA VAL A 263 -0.05 -80.74 35.41
C VAL A 263 0.45 -82.15 35.64
#